data_AF-A0A537VHE6-F1
#
_entry.id   AF-A0A537VHE6-F1
#
_cell.length_a   1.000
_cell.length_b   1.000
_cell.length_c   1.000
_cell.angle_alpha   90.00
_cell.angle_beta   90.00
_cell.angle_gamma   90.00
#
_symmetry.space_group_name_H-M   'P 1'
#
loop_
_entity.id
_entity.type
_entity.pdbx_description
1 polymer ?
#
loop_
_entity_poly.entity_id
_entity_poly.type
_entity_poly.pdbx_seq_one_letter_code
_entity_poly.pdbx_strand_id
1 'polypeptide(L)'
;MRSTVAITVLLASLLGAGTAGAAECPADALGVSRTLVVDVNEHPRVGSWQYPESLPLNDHEVVLTFDDGPLPPYTDRVLDLLAAECVKATFFMVGRMVQAYPAAVRRVYNEGHTIANHSQTHPFTFHKMSVDQASREIEGGFSSLRTALGDPKAVAPFFRFPGLLRQTAVEQYLADHGDMAWSVDLAADDWTHINNREVARRAISRLEARGKGILLLHDIQARTALALPEILQELKARGYKIVHVVPTTPDRPKTVTEPELWAARHAPEPKVWPRTLAVGVESPEPVLAAPSPASFGIETFGPVTKVAMAQTFERQSDAPPMWPTPVAYAAPADAEVLPIPAAHNFRYSRVFRMGSAGEKAKPKAEAKKPVRTARTRDSAAASGGWFGAWPAPARPSRATGHQLSVTRPPINLAAPQAR
;
A
#
# COMPACT_ATOMS: atom_id res chain seq x y z
N MET A 1 80.12 -22.14 -15.26
CA MET A 1 79.86 -21.62 -13.89
C MET A 1 78.43 -21.08 -13.85
N ARG A 2 77.63 -21.42 -12.81
CA ARG A 2 76.41 -20.73 -12.29
C ARG A 2 75.36 -20.29 -13.33
N SER A 3 74.21 -20.94 -13.53
CA SER A 3 73.08 -21.19 -12.60
C SER A 3 72.26 -19.96 -12.18
N THR A 4 71.12 -19.71 -12.86
CA THR A 4 69.80 -19.20 -12.37
C THR A 4 68.90 -19.00 -13.61
N VAL A 5 67.92 -19.87 -13.91
CA VAL A 5 66.55 -19.95 -13.35
C VAL A 5 65.69 -18.71 -13.64
N ALA A 6 64.75 -18.87 -14.58
CA ALA A 6 63.48 -18.14 -14.66
C ALA A 6 62.46 -19.02 -15.40
N ILE A 7 61.74 -19.88 -14.67
CA ILE A 7 60.64 -20.68 -15.23
C ILE A 7 59.35 -19.87 -15.05
N THR A 8 58.84 -19.31 -16.13
CA THR A 8 57.56 -18.59 -16.13
C THR A 8 56.41 -19.59 -16.22
N VAL A 9 55.88 -20.02 -15.06
CA VAL A 9 54.66 -20.83 -15.02
C VAL A 9 53.47 -19.95 -15.36
N LEU A 10 52.94 -20.10 -16.57
CA LEU A 10 51.73 -19.41 -17.02
C LEU A 10 50.50 -20.11 -16.41
N LEU A 11 50.15 -19.76 -15.17
CA LEU A 11 48.97 -20.31 -14.50
C LEU A 11 47.70 -19.65 -15.08
N ALA A 12 47.07 -20.31 -16.05
CA ALA A 12 45.81 -19.86 -16.62
C ALA A 12 44.66 -20.01 -15.60
N SER A 13 44.46 -18.98 -14.78
CA SER A 13 43.31 -18.88 -13.89
C SER A 13 42.03 -18.66 -14.69
N LEU A 14 41.40 -19.75 -15.11
CA LEU A 14 40.01 -19.79 -15.57
C LEU A 14 39.10 -19.40 -14.41
N LEU A 15 38.98 -18.10 -14.16
CA LEU A 15 37.89 -17.53 -13.38
C LEU A 15 36.61 -17.75 -14.19
N GLY A 16 35.94 -18.86 -13.91
CA GLY A 16 34.58 -19.06 -14.38
C GLY A 16 33.75 -17.87 -13.92
N ALA A 17 33.27 -17.10 -14.88
CA ALA A 17 32.26 -16.08 -14.63
C ALA A 17 30.99 -16.81 -14.18
N GLY A 18 30.88 -17.01 -12.86
CA GLY A 18 29.65 -17.45 -12.25
C GLY A 18 28.60 -16.40 -12.57
N THR A 19 27.75 -16.71 -13.56
CA THR A 19 26.51 -15.98 -13.76
C THR A 19 25.79 -16.02 -12.43
N ALA A 20 25.69 -14.87 -11.76
CA ALA A 20 24.82 -14.71 -10.62
C ALA A 20 23.40 -14.89 -11.14
N GLY A 21 22.93 -16.14 -11.16
CA GLY A 21 21.58 -16.46 -11.56
C GLY A 21 20.65 -15.68 -10.65
N ALA A 22 19.75 -14.89 -11.25
CA ALA A 22 18.59 -14.42 -10.52
C ALA A 22 17.97 -15.64 -9.86
N ALA A 23 17.82 -15.61 -8.53
CA ALA A 23 17.36 -16.78 -7.78
C ALA A 23 16.04 -17.26 -8.39
N GLU A 24 15.99 -18.53 -8.81
CA GLU A 24 14.79 -19.07 -9.43
C GLU A 24 13.61 -18.94 -8.46
N CYS A 25 12.53 -18.34 -8.94
CA CYS A 25 11.36 -18.07 -8.14
C CYS A 25 10.78 -19.38 -7.59
N PRO A 26 10.42 -19.45 -6.29
CA PRO A 26 9.67 -20.57 -5.74
C PRO A 26 8.42 -20.86 -6.58
N ALA A 27 8.09 -22.14 -6.77
CA ALA A 27 6.95 -22.54 -7.60
C ALA A 27 5.59 -22.08 -7.02
N ASP A 28 5.56 -21.74 -5.74
CA ASP A 28 4.43 -21.17 -5.01
C ASP A 28 4.53 -19.65 -4.80
N ALA A 29 5.54 -18.98 -5.35
CA ALA A 29 5.71 -17.53 -5.25
C ALA A 29 4.58 -16.78 -5.96
N LEU A 30 4.19 -15.62 -5.41
CA LEU A 30 3.11 -14.79 -5.98
C LEU A 30 3.45 -14.25 -7.38
N GLY A 31 4.71 -13.87 -7.59
CA GLY A 31 5.25 -13.41 -8.86
C GLY A 31 4.64 -12.11 -9.39
N VAL A 32 4.90 -11.84 -10.67
CA VAL A 32 4.20 -10.83 -11.47
C VAL A 32 3.33 -11.56 -12.49
N SER A 33 2.03 -11.30 -12.48
CA SER A 33 1.09 -11.98 -13.39
C SER A 33 1.18 -11.45 -14.82
N ARG A 34 1.40 -10.14 -14.96
CA ARG A 34 1.65 -9.42 -16.21
C ARG A 34 2.34 -8.09 -15.95
N THR A 35 3.06 -7.61 -16.94
CA THR A 35 3.53 -6.22 -16.99
C THR A 35 2.53 -5.38 -17.78
N LEU A 36 2.05 -4.29 -17.18
CA LEU A 36 1.25 -3.27 -17.84
C LEU A 36 2.17 -2.15 -18.32
N VAL A 37 2.23 -1.94 -19.63
CA VAL A 37 3.01 -0.87 -20.26
C VAL A 37 2.09 0.29 -20.57
N VAL A 38 2.34 1.45 -19.95
CA VAL A 38 1.48 2.63 -20.00
C VAL A 38 2.07 3.71 -20.89
N ASP A 39 1.26 4.31 -21.76
CA ASP A 39 1.59 5.56 -22.43
C ASP A 39 1.11 6.74 -21.57
N VAL A 40 2.07 7.55 -21.13
CA VAL A 40 1.86 8.72 -20.26
C VAL A 40 1.17 9.88 -20.96
N ASN A 41 1.19 9.92 -22.31
CA ASN A 41 0.54 10.96 -23.10
C ASN A 41 -0.94 10.64 -23.34
N GLU A 42 -1.30 9.36 -23.39
CA GLU A 42 -2.69 8.91 -23.55
C GLU A 42 -3.46 8.96 -22.23
N HIS A 43 -2.81 8.56 -21.13
CA HIS A 43 -3.39 8.55 -19.80
C HIS A 43 -2.53 9.38 -18.84
N PRO A 44 -2.59 10.72 -18.89
CA PRO A 44 -1.71 11.58 -18.09
C PRO A 44 -2.01 11.56 -16.59
N ARG A 45 -3.13 10.97 -16.14
CA ARG A 45 -3.57 10.96 -14.73
C ARG A 45 -4.29 9.66 -14.37
N VAL A 46 -3.88 8.97 -13.29
CA VAL A 46 -4.51 7.70 -12.84
C VAL A 46 -4.66 7.59 -11.33
N GLY A 47 -5.76 6.98 -10.89
CA GLY A 47 -6.05 6.63 -9.50
C GLY A 47 -7.40 7.21 -9.03
N SER A 48 -8.32 6.32 -8.69
CA SER A 48 -9.74 6.62 -8.46
C SER A 48 -10.05 7.50 -7.24
N TRP A 49 -9.07 7.80 -6.38
CA TRP A 49 -9.23 8.79 -5.31
C TRP A 49 -9.30 10.23 -5.82
N GLN A 50 -8.75 10.51 -7.00
CA GLN A 50 -8.58 11.88 -7.50
C GLN A 50 -9.01 12.09 -8.95
N TYR A 51 -9.11 11.01 -9.73
CA TYR A 51 -9.33 11.06 -11.18
C TYR A 51 -10.48 10.14 -11.63
N PRO A 52 -11.13 10.44 -12.77
CA PRO A 52 -12.12 9.57 -13.39
C PRO A 52 -11.50 8.32 -14.04
N GLU A 53 -10.18 8.23 -14.11
CA GLU A 53 -9.42 7.10 -14.65
C GLU A 53 -8.52 6.47 -13.59
N SER A 54 -8.33 5.16 -13.69
CA SER A 54 -7.27 4.41 -13.02
C SER A 54 -6.70 3.37 -13.98
N LEU A 55 -5.73 2.58 -13.54
CA LEU A 55 -5.11 1.58 -14.39
C LEU A 55 -6.13 0.51 -14.84
N PRO A 56 -6.02 0.01 -16.08
CA PRO A 56 -6.88 -1.02 -16.66
C PRO A 56 -6.54 -2.39 -16.07
N LEU A 57 -6.91 -2.55 -14.80
CA LEU A 57 -6.74 -3.77 -14.01
C LEU A 57 -7.96 -4.68 -14.18
N ASN A 58 -7.71 -5.98 -14.29
CA ASN A 58 -8.73 -7.00 -14.16
C ASN A 58 -9.16 -7.12 -12.68
N ASP A 59 -10.30 -7.76 -12.44
CA ASP A 59 -10.71 -8.08 -11.08
C ASP A 59 -9.70 -9.06 -10.46
N HIS A 60 -9.43 -8.90 -9.16
CA HIS A 60 -8.32 -9.54 -8.44
C HIS A 60 -6.91 -9.16 -8.92
N GLU A 61 -6.71 -8.05 -9.65
CA GLU A 61 -5.38 -7.48 -9.89
C GLU A 61 -5.06 -6.32 -8.93
N VAL A 62 -3.80 -6.25 -8.48
CA VAL A 62 -3.31 -5.18 -7.61
C VAL A 62 -1.94 -4.69 -8.07
N VAL A 63 -1.72 -3.38 -7.95
CA VAL A 63 -0.41 -2.74 -8.14
C VAL A 63 0.10 -2.29 -6.78
N LEU A 64 1.24 -2.81 -6.34
CA LEU A 64 1.87 -2.38 -5.09
C LEU A 64 2.69 -1.11 -5.34
N THR A 65 2.43 -0.07 -4.55
CA THR A 65 3.18 1.19 -4.62
C THR A 65 3.72 1.60 -3.25
N PHE A 66 4.95 2.10 -3.21
CA PHE A 66 5.65 2.52 -2.00
C PHE A 66 6.13 3.97 -2.14
N ASP A 67 5.75 4.82 -1.19
CA ASP A 67 6.08 6.25 -1.16
C ASP A 67 7.13 6.58 -0.08
N ASP A 68 7.70 7.79 -0.20
CA ASP A 68 8.73 8.43 0.66
C ASP A 68 10.15 7.84 0.63
N GLY A 69 10.34 6.62 0.16
CA GLY A 69 11.63 5.93 0.20
C GLY A 69 12.76 6.55 -0.64
N PRO A 70 13.96 5.97 -0.56
CA PRO A 70 14.33 4.83 0.28
C PRO A 70 14.82 5.24 1.70
N LEU A 71 14.54 4.42 2.71
CA LEU A 71 15.08 4.51 4.08
C LEU A 71 15.45 3.12 4.64
N PRO A 72 16.74 2.75 4.65
CA PRO A 72 17.25 1.61 5.39
C PRO A 72 16.98 1.72 6.91
N PRO A 73 16.71 0.60 7.62
CA PRO A 73 16.69 -0.78 7.13
C PRO A 73 15.33 -1.21 6.56
N TYR A 74 14.33 -0.31 6.50
CA TYR A 74 12.95 -0.68 6.18
C TYR A 74 12.76 -0.96 4.69
N THR A 75 13.29 -0.11 3.80
CA THR A 75 13.29 -0.37 2.36
C THR A 75 14.00 -1.67 2.01
N ASP A 76 15.17 -1.92 2.62
CA ASP A 76 15.92 -3.16 2.41
C ASP A 76 15.09 -4.40 2.79
N ARG A 77 14.35 -4.32 3.90
CA ARG A 77 13.45 -5.40 4.33
C ARG A 77 12.24 -5.56 3.42
N VAL A 78 11.70 -4.47 2.87
CA VAL A 78 10.62 -4.50 1.87
C VAL A 78 11.12 -5.20 0.60
N LEU A 79 12.30 -4.85 0.10
CA LEU A 79 12.92 -5.49 -1.06
C LEU A 79 13.16 -6.99 -0.84
N ASP A 80 13.73 -7.40 0.29
CA ASP A 80 13.92 -8.82 0.64
C ASP A 80 12.60 -9.62 0.54
N LEU A 81 11.49 -9.03 1.01
CA LEU A 81 10.17 -9.65 1.02
C LEU A 81 9.52 -9.72 -0.37
N LEU A 82 9.67 -8.67 -1.18
CA LEU A 82 9.21 -8.67 -2.57
C LEU A 82 10.02 -9.66 -3.41
N ALA A 83 11.34 -9.74 -3.21
CA ALA A 83 12.22 -10.68 -3.88
C ALA A 83 11.89 -12.14 -3.52
N ALA A 84 11.61 -12.45 -2.25
CA ALA A 84 11.20 -13.79 -1.81
C ALA A 84 9.91 -14.30 -2.49
N GLU A 85 9.02 -13.39 -2.87
CA GLU A 85 7.77 -13.68 -3.59
C GLU A 85 7.87 -13.40 -5.10
N CYS A 86 9.05 -13.05 -5.61
CA CYS A 86 9.29 -12.61 -7.00
C CYS A 86 8.37 -11.49 -7.51
N VAL A 87 7.89 -10.64 -6.59
CA VAL A 87 6.99 -9.53 -6.87
C VAL A 87 7.76 -8.29 -7.33
N LYS A 88 7.19 -7.53 -8.27
CA LYS A 88 7.64 -6.18 -8.62
C LYS A 88 6.60 -5.14 -8.21
N ALA A 89 7.06 -3.91 -8.02
CA ALA A 89 6.31 -2.81 -7.41
C ALA A 89 6.79 -1.47 -7.98
N THR A 90 6.07 -0.39 -7.70
CA THR A 90 6.47 0.99 -8.08
C THR A 90 6.86 1.78 -6.83
N PHE A 91 8.06 2.34 -6.82
CA PHE A 91 8.57 3.16 -5.71
C PHE A 91 8.59 4.63 -6.11
N PHE A 92 7.76 5.45 -5.46
CA PHE A 92 7.76 6.90 -5.60
C PHE A 92 8.72 7.49 -4.56
N MET A 93 9.92 7.84 -5.02
CA MET A 93 11.02 8.22 -4.13
C MET A 93 11.17 9.73 -3.97
N VAL A 94 11.51 10.17 -2.76
CA VAL A 94 11.80 11.58 -2.46
C VAL A 94 13.26 11.89 -2.78
N GLY A 95 13.51 12.95 -3.55
CA GLY A 95 14.86 13.26 -4.06
C GLY A 95 15.93 13.45 -2.98
N ARG A 96 15.59 14.00 -1.81
CA ARG A 96 16.50 14.04 -0.64
C ARG A 96 16.87 12.64 -0.11
N MET A 97 15.95 11.69 -0.12
CA MET A 97 16.18 10.31 0.34
C MET A 97 17.03 9.54 -0.68
N VAL A 98 16.76 9.76 -1.97
CA VAL A 98 17.56 9.28 -3.11
C VAL A 98 19.03 9.74 -3.01
N GLN A 99 19.27 11.00 -2.66
CA GLN A 99 20.60 11.56 -2.44
C GLN A 99 21.30 10.96 -1.19
N ALA A 100 20.54 10.67 -0.13
CA ALA A 100 21.08 10.08 1.09
C ALA A 100 21.42 8.58 0.95
N TYR A 101 20.65 7.83 0.16
CA TYR A 101 20.78 6.37 0.04
C TYR A 101 20.83 5.86 -1.42
N PRO A 102 21.74 6.38 -2.28
CA PRO A 102 21.78 6.03 -3.71
C PRO A 102 22.11 4.54 -3.97
N ALA A 103 22.69 3.84 -2.99
CA ALA A 103 22.88 2.39 -3.06
C ALA A 103 21.53 1.63 -2.99
N ALA A 104 20.60 2.07 -2.15
CA ALA A 104 19.26 1.49 -2.08
C ALA A 104 18.47 1.78 -3.37
N VAL A 105 18.59 2.99 -3.93
CA VAL A 105 17.96 3.34 -5.23
C VAL A 105 18.43 2.40 -6.35
N ARG A 106 19.75 2.16 -6.46
CA ARG A 106 20.31 1.18 -7.41
C ARG A 106 19.87 -0.26 -7.11
N ARG A 107 19.68 -0.62 -5.84
CA ARG A 107 19.14 -1.94 -5.45
C ARG A 107 17.71 -2.12 -5.97
N VAL A 108 16.82 -1.15 -5.72
CA VAL A 108 15.44 -1.14 -6.24
C VAL A 108 15.41 -1.31 -7.77
N TYR A 109 16.29 -0.61 -8.48
CA TYR A 109 16.41 -0.72 -9.94
C TYR A 109 16.91 -2.10 -10.40
N ASN A 110 18.01 -2.59 -9.81
CA ASN A 110 18.61 -3.88 -10.17
C ASN A 110 17.71 -5.07 -9.85
N GLU A 111 16.84 -4.95 -8.85
CA GLU A 111 15.79 -5.93 -8.54
C GLU A 111 14.57 -5.80 -9.49
N GLY A 112 14.58 -4.86 -10.44
CA GLY A 112 13.59 -4.75 -11.53
C GLY A 112 12.29 -4.05 -11.17
N HIS A 113 12.26 -3.29 -10.08
CA HIS A 113 11.11 -2.48 -9.70
C HIS A 113 11.03 -1.19 -10.53
N THR A 114 9.85 -0.59 -10.62
CA THR A 114 9.68 0.71 -11.27
C THR A 114 10.04 1.82 -10.30
N ILE A 115 10.90 2.75 -10.72
CA ILE A 115 11.29 3.92 -9.93
C ILE A 115 10.62 5.16 -10.50
N ALA A 116 9.94 5.89 -9.62
CA ALA A 116 9.11 7.06 -9.92
C ALA A 116 9.44 8.21 -8.94
N ASN A 117 8.94 9.41 -9.24
CA ASN A 117 9.29 10.63 -8.52
C ASN A 117 8.22 11.03 -7.49
N HIS A 118 8.65 11.38 -6.27
CA HIS A 118 7.81 11.89 -5.19
C HIS A 118 8.24 13.28 -4.68
N SER A 119 8.70 14.13 -5.61
CA SER A 119 9.30 15.46 -5.37
C SER A 119 10.69 15.43 -4.73
N GLN A 120 11.38 16.57 -4.75
CA GLN A 120 12.70 16.71 -4.16
C GLN A 120 12.65 16.72 -2.62
N THR A 121 11.69 17.43 -2.01
CA THR A 121 11.71 17.72 -0.57
C THR A 121 10.48 17.25 0.22
N HIS A 122 9.48 16.65 -0.44
CA HIS A 122 8.18 16.26 0.13
C HIS A 122 7.45 17.43 0.85
N PRO A 123 7.10 18.52 0.16
CA PRO A 123 6.43 19.65 0.78
C PRO A 123 4.91 19.43 0.95
N PHE A 124 4.42 19.52 2.19
CA PHE A 124 2.98 19.47 2.54
C PHE A 124 2.15 20.70 2.09
N THR A 125 2.66 21.47 1.13
CA THR A 125 2.04 22.70 0.60
C THR A 125 1.87 22.65 -0.92
N PHE A 126 2.08 21.48 -1.54
CA PHE A 126 2.11 21.30 -2.98
C PHE A 126 0.83 21.79 -3.69
N HIS A 127 -0.35 21.62 -3.06
CA HIS A 127 -1.65 22.14 -3.50
C HIS A 127 -1.77 23.67 -3.55
N LYS A 128 -0.81 24.38 -2.96
CA LYS A 128 -0.76 25.86 -2.87
C LYS A 128 0.45 26.45 -3.61
N MET A 129 1.29 25.62 -4.23
CA MET A 129 2.46 26.09 -4.95
C MET A 129 2.08 26.76 -6.27
N SER A 130 2.89 27.74 -6.69
CA SER A 130 2.94 28.15 -8.10
C SER A 130 3.58 27.05 -8.95
N VAL A 131 3.32 27.06 -10.26
CA VAL A 131 3.94 26.11 -11.20
C VAL A 131 5.47 26.18 -11.10
N ASP A 132 6.06 27.36 -10.98
CA ASP A 132 7.51 27.54 -10.79
C ASP A 132 8.06 26.91 -9.51
N GLN A 133 7.29 26.92 -8.42
CA GLN A 133 7.70 26.28 -7.16
C GLN A 133 7.62 24.77 -7.28
N ALA A 134 6.52 24.27 -7.86
CA ALA A 134 6.29 22.84 -8.04
C ALA A 134 7.23 22.21 -9.08
N SER A 135 7.54 22.88 -10.18
CA SER A 135 8.48 22.40 -11.20
C SER A 135 9.89 22.21 -10.64
N ARG A 136 10.37 23.10 -9.76
CA ARG A 136 11.64 22.92 -9.04
C ARG A 136 11.64 21.68 -8.13
N GLU A 137 10.51 21.37 -7.52
CA GLU A 137 10.34 20.16 -6.71
C GLU A 137 10.26 18.88 -7.58
N ILE A 138 9.58 18.93 -8.73
CA ILE A 138 9.48 17.84 -9.71
C ILE A 138 10.84 17.56 -10.34
N GLU A 139 11.45 18.55 -11.01
CA GLU A 139 12.73 18.41 -11.71
C GLU A 139 13.89 18.11 -10.76
N GLY A 140 13.86 18.65 -9.53
CA GLY A 140 14.82 18.28 -8.50
C GLY A 140 14.78 16.78 -8.19
N GLY A 141 13.58 16.24 -7.98
CA GLY A 141 13.37 14.81 -7.70
C GLY A 141 13.83 13.92 -8.85
N PHE A 142 13.45 14.25 -10.09
CA PHE A 142 13.92 13.54 -11.28
C PHE A 142 15.43 13.65 -11.46
N SER A 143 16.03 14.82 -11.28
CA SER A 143 17.48 15.03 -11.36
C SER A 143 18.23 14.16 -10.34
N SER A 144 17.75 14.10 -9.10
CA SER A 144 18.31 13.23 -8.06
C SER A 144 18.24 11.76 -8.44
N LEU A 145 17.10 11.30 -8.97
CA LEU A 145 16.90 9.92 -9.41
C LEU A 145 17.81 9.54 -10.59
N ARG A 146 17.83 10.36 -11.64
CA ARG A 146 18.70 10.17 -12.82
C ARG A 146 20.18 10.13 -12.40
N THR A 147 20.57 10.97 -11.43
CA THR A 147 21.95 11.02 -10.88
C THR A 147 22.30 9.76 -10.08
N ALA A 148 21.39 9.23 -9.25
CA ALA A 148 21.65 8.03 -8.44
C ALA A 148 21.80 6.75 -9.28
N LEU A 149 21.05 6.67 -10.39
CA LEU A 149 21.01 5.51 -11.30
C LEU A 149 22.06 5.58 -12.42
N GLY A 150 22.42 6.77 -12.90
CA GLY A 150 23.39 6.96 -13.98
C GLY A 150 22.83 6.77 -15.40
N ASP A 151 21.58 6.33 -15.53
CA ASP A 151 20.84 6.26 -16.80
C ASP A 151 19.51 7.03 -16.67
N PRO A 152 19.26 8.08 -17.47
CA PRO A 152 17.97 8.76 -17.50
C PRO A 152 16.78 7.88 -17.83
N LYS A 153 16.97 6.79 -18.61
CA LYS A 153 15.90 5.85 -18.99
C LYS A 153 15.50 4.90 -17.86
N ALA A 154 16.27 4.86 -16.77
CA ALA A 154 15.98 4.04 -15.60
C ALA A 154 14.88 4.62 -14.69
N VAL A 155 14.49 5.88 -14.90
CA VAL A 155 13.43 6.57 -14.14
C VAL A 155 12.16 6.60 -14.99
N ALA A 156 11.05 6.12 -14.44
CA ALA A 156 9.76 6.26 -15.10
C ALA A 156 9.27 7.72 -15.02
N PRO A 157 8.67 8.27 -16.09
CA PRO A 157 8.01 9.59 -16.09
C PRO A 157 6.65 9.53 -15.36
N PHE A 158 6.71 9.06 -14.12
CA PHE A 158 5.59 8.90 -13.19
C PHE A 158 5.86 9.78 -11.98
N PHE A 159 4.90 10.63 -11.63
CA PHE A 159 4.99 11.54 -10.49
C PHE A 159 3.80 11.36 -9.57
N ARG A 160 4.03 11.23 -8.26
CA ARG A 160 2.97 11.26 -7.24
C ARG A 160 3.13 12.48 -6.36
N PHE A 161 2.04 13.22 -6.12
CA PHE A 161 2.05 14.40 -5.26
C PHE A 161 2.24 14.00 -3.78
N PRO A 162 3.18 14.62 -3.04
CA PRO A 162 3.31 14.51 -1.59
C PRO A 162 1.98 14.63 -0.84
N GLY A 163 1.63 13.62 -0.05
CA GLY A 163 0.33 13.54 0.65
C GLY A 163 -0.92 13.63 -0.26
N LEU A 164 -0.76 13.33 -1.55
CA LEU A 164 -1.77 13.54 -2.61
C LEU A 164 -2.25 14.99 -2.77
N LEU A 165 -1.47 15.97 -2.30
CA LEU A 165 -1.83 17.40 -2.30
C LEU A 165 -1.62 18.05 -3.68
N ARG A 166 -2.52 17.77 -4.62
CA ARG A 166 -2.44 18.23 -6.03
C ARG A 166 -2.90 19.67 -6.28
N GLN A 167 -2.49 20.23 -7.42
CA GLN A 167 -2.80 21.59 -7.89
C GLN A 167 -2.98 21.54 -9.42
N THR A 168 -4.13 21.94 -9.95
CA THR A 168 -4.53 21.67 -11.35
C THR A 168 -3.59 22.22 -12.42
N ALA A 169 -2.98 23.39 -12.22
CA ALA A 169 -2.00 23.94 -13.16
C ALA A 169 -0.67 23.16 -13.12
N VAL A 170 -0.31 22.54 -11.99
CA VAL A 170 0.83 21.61 -11.94
C VAL A 170 0.46 20.25 -12.55
N GLU A 171 -0.77 19.77 -12.35
CA GLU A 171 -1.27 18.58 -13.05
C GLU A 171 -1.30 18.76 -14.57
N GLN A 172 -1.41 20.01 -15.05
CA GLN A 172 -1.22 20.35 -16.46
C GLN A 172 0.26 20.42 -16.84
N TYR A 173 1.10 21.08 -16.04
CA TYR A 173 2.55 21.13 -16.22
C TYR A 173 3.16 19.72 -16.40
N LEU A 174 2.79 18.76 -15.55
CA LEU A 174 3.23 17.36 -15.67
C LEU A 174 2.85 16.76 -17.03
N ALA A 175 1.57 16.87 -17.43
CA ALA A 175 1.09 16.37 -18.71
C ALA A 175 1.82 17.02 -19.91
N ASP A 176 2.05 18.34 -19.86
CA ASP A 176 2.76 19.09 -20.90
C ASP A 176 4.25 18.69 -21.01
N HIS A 177 4.83 18.09 -19.97
CA HIS A 177 6.22 17.60 -19.93
C HIS A 177 6.32 16.08 -20.17
N GLY A 178 5.19 15.40 -20.41
CA GLY A 178 5.15 13.95 -20.60
C GLY A 178 5.27 13.14 -19.30
N ASP A 179 4.99 13.75 -18.15
CA ASP A 179 4.95 13.08 -16.85
C ASP A 179 3.51 12.73 -16.44
N MET A 180 3.30 11.48 -16.06
CA MET A 180 2.00 10.97 -15.62
C MET A 180 1.79 11.25 -14.12
N ALA A 181 0.67 11.87 -13.77
CA ALA A 181 0.27 12.10 -12.38
C ALA A 181 -0.41 10.87 -11.77
N TRP A 182 0.20 10.29 -10.74
CA TRP A 182 -0.31 9.13 -10.02
C TRP A 182 -0.99 9.52 -8.72
N SER A 183 -2.22 9.05 -8.57
CA SER A 183 -2.94 8.92 -7.32
C SER A 183 -2.96 7.43 -6.91
N VAL A 184 -4.00 7.02 -6.19
CA VAL A 184 -4.18 5.68 -5.61
C VAL A 184 -5.64 5.25 -5.74
N ASP A 185 -5.92 3.96 -5.60
CA ASP A 185 -7.30 3.44 -5.47
C ASP A 185 -7.63 3.06 -4.02
N LEU A 186 -6.61 2.74 -3.22
CA LEU A 186 -6.73 2.39 -1.83
C LEU A 186 -5.40 2.58 -1.10
N ALA A 187 -5.46 2.67 0.22
CA ALA A 187 -4.30 2.77 1.08
C ALA A 187 -4.45 1.89 2.31
N ALA A 188 -3.33 1.51 2.92
CA ALA A 188 -3.31 0.77 4.18
C ALA A 188 -3.30 1.66 5.44
N ASP A 189 -3.21 2.99 5.28
CA ASP A 189 -3.04 4.01 6.33
C ASP A 189 -1.79 3.81 7.21
N ASP A 190 -0.72 3.25 6.65
CA ASP A 190 0.50 2.86 7.36
C ASP A 190 1.37 4.04 7.86
N TRP A 191 1.09 5.26 7.39
CA TRP A 191 1.61 6.49 7.99
C TRP A 191 0.90 6.88 9.31
N THR A 192 -0.23 6.25 9.64
CA THR A 192 -1.02 6.59 10.84
C THR A 192 -0.58 5.76 12.07
N HIS A 193 -1.10 6.11 13.25
CA HIS A 193 -0.76 5.45 14.52
C HIS A 193 -1.50 4.10 14.69
N ILE A 194 -1.23 3.15 13.81
CA ILE A 194 -1.80 1.79 13.80
C ILE A 194 -0.70 0.73 13.84
N ASN A 195 -1.00 -0.49 14.29
CA ASN A 195 -0.03 -1.60 14.29
C ASN A 195 0.01 -2.32 12.92
N ASN A 196 1.02 -3.17 12.72
CA ASN A 196 1.24 -3.88 11.45
C ASN A 196 0.07 -4.80 11.04
N ARG A 197 -0.61 -5.46 12.00
CA ARG A 197 -1.79 -6.28 11.69
C ARG A 197 -2.96 -5.44 11.21
N GLU A 198 -3.15 -4.24 11.77
CA GLU A 198 -4.18 -3.31 11.30
C GLU A 198 -3.85 -2.73 9.91
N VAL A 199 -2.56 -2.54 9.58
CA VAL A 199 -2.10 -2.20 8.21
C VAL A 199 -2.46 -3.32 7.24
N ALA A 200 -2.10 -4.57 7.54
CA ALA A 200 -2.42 -5.72 6.70
C ALA A 200 -3.94 -5.89 6.52
N ARG A 201 -4.69 -5.83 7.62
CA ARG A 201 -6.16 -5.89 7.61
C ARG A 201 -6.77 -4.79 6.73
N ARG A 202 -6.30 -3.54 6.83
CA ARG A 202 -6.80 -2.43 5.99
C ARG A 202 -6.47 -2.61 4.52
N ALA A 203 -5.24 -3.00 4.20
CA ALA A 203 -4.80 -3.26 2.82
C ALA A 203 -5.71 -4.29 2.16
N ILE A 204 -5.89 -5.46 2.80
CA ILE A 204 -6.69 -6.57 2.24
C ILE A 204 -8.18 -6.20 2.22
N SER A 205 -8.78 -5.77 3.34
CA SER A 205 -10.24 -5.53 3.37
C SER A 205 -10.69 -4.42 2.42
N ARG A 206 -9.84 -3.41 2.17
CA ARG A 206 -10.14 -2.34 1.20
C ARG A 206 -9.91 -2.77 -0.24
N LEU A 207 -8.97 -3.69 -0.48
CA LEU A 207 -8.75 -4.28 -1.80
C LEU A 207 -9.89 -5.21 -2.19
N GLU A 208 -10.40 -6.01 -1.25
CA GLU A 208 -11.61 -6.84 -1.44
C GLU A 208 -12.84 -5.98 -1.72
N ALA A 209 -13.06 -4.93 -0.93
CA ALA A 209 -14.18 -4.00 -1.15
C ALA A 209 -14.14 -3.28 -2.52
N ARG A 210 -12.97 -3.17 -3.15
CA ARG A 210 -12.81 -2.63 -4.52
C ARG A 210 -12.65 -3.69 -5.61
N GLY A 211 -12.38 -4.95 -5.26
CA GLY A 211 -11.98 -6.01 -6.18
C GLY A 211 -10.57 -5.87 -6.80
N LYS A 212 -10.02 -4.66 -6.91
CA LYS A 212 -8.72 -4.35 -7.55
C LYS A 212 -8.21 -2.94 -7.20
N GLY A 213 -6.96 -2.63 -7.58
CA GLY A 213 -6.48 -1.24 -7.61
C GLY A 213 -4.99 -1.01 -7.35
N ILE A 214 -4.61 0.27 -7.36
CA ILE A 214 -3.31 0.80 -6.91
C ILE A 214 -3.32 0.92 -5.38
N LEU A 215 -2.56 0.04 -4.70
CA LEU A 215 -2.40 0.05 -3.25
C LEU A 215 -1.23 0.96 -2.81
N LEU A 216 -1.52 1.92 -1.95
CA LEU A 216 -0.54 2.79 -1.28
C LEU A 216 -0.01 2.17 0.02
N LEU A 217 1.32 2.13 0.09
CA LEU A 217 2.15 1.80 1.24
C LEU A 217 3.34 2.79 1.29
N HIS A 218 4.12 2.78 2.36
CA HIS A 218 5.33 3.59 2.54
C HIS A 218 6.48 2.68 3.01
N ASP A 219 7.54 2.54 2.21
CA ASP A 219 8.67 1.65 2.53
C ASP A 219 9.56 2.19 3.66
N ILE A 220 9.42 3.47 4.02
CA ILE A 220 10.06 4.08 5.19
C ILE A 220 9.46 3.63 6.53
N GLN A 221 8.31 2.96 6.52
CA GLN A 221 7.56 2.62 7.75
C GLN A 221 7.92 1.21 8.26
N ALA A 222 8.45 1.15 9.49
CA ALA A 222 8.72 -0.11 10.18
C ALA A 222 7.50 -1.05 10.25
N ARG A 223 6.29 -0.50 10.42
CA ARG A 223 5.04 -1.27 10.47
C ARG A 223 4.69 -1.91 9.12
N THR A 224 5.11 -1.31 8.02
CA THR A 224 4.86 -1.79 6.65
C THR A 224 5.79 -2.95 6.33
N ALA A 225 7.08 -2.84 6.66
CA ALA A 225 8.01 -3.96 6.61
C ALA A 225 7.59 -5.17 7.48
N LEU A 226 6.81 -4.93 8.55
CA LEU A 226 6.23 -5.95 9.42
C LEU A 226 4.82 -6.42 9.01
N ALA A 227 4.14 -5.72 8.10
CA ALA A 227 2.80 -6.06 7.60
C ALA A 227 2.86 -6.75 6.23
N LEU A 228 3.87 -6.42 5.43
CA LEU A 228 4.04 -6.92 4.06
C LEU A 228 4.03 -8.46 3.93
N PRO A 229 4.60 -9.27 4.86
CA PRO A 229 4.49 -10.72 4.77
C PRO A 229 3.03 -11.22 4.83
N GLU A 230 2.23 -10.64 5.74
CA GLU A 230 0.80 -10.96 5.89
C GLU A 230 0.02 -10.48 4.66
N ILE A 231 0.32 -9.29 4.13
CA ILE A 231 -0.29 -8.77 2.89
C ILE A 231 0.00 -9.71 1.71
N LEU A 232 1.26 -10.09 1.46
CA LEU A 232 1.62 -10.95 0.34
C LEU A 232 1.01 -12.36 0.46
N GLN A 233 0.96 -12.91 1.68
CA GLN A 233 0.30 -14.19 1.96
C GLN A 233 -1.20 -14.12 1.69
N GLU A 234 -1.89 -13.07 2.17
CA GLU A 234 -3.34 -12.91 1.99
C GLU A 234 -3.71 -12.63 0.53
N LEU A 235 -2.89 -11.87 -0.21
CA LEU A 235 -3.06 -11.69 -1.66
C LEU A 235 -2.99 -13.04 -2.38
N LYS A 236 -1.97 -13.86 -2.07
CA LYS A 236 -1.81 -15.21 -2.63
C LYS A 236 -3.00 -16.12 -2.28
N ALA A 237 -3.41 -16.14 -1.01
CA ALA A 237 -4.51 -16.97 -0.52
C ALA A 237 -5.88 -16.61 -1.12
N ARG A 238 -6.10 -15.32 -1.45
CA ARG A 238 -7.34 -14.80 -2.05
C ARG A 238 -7.30 -14.73 -3.58
N GLY A 239 -6.26 -15.28 -4.20
CA GLY A 239 -6.12 -15.36 -5.66
C GLY A 239 -5.85 -14.02 -6.34
N TYR A 240 -5.34 -13.03 -5.60
CA TYR A 240 -4.90 -11.77 -6.19
C TYR A 240 -3.62 -11.94 -7.02
N LYS A 241 -3.48 -11.08 -8.02
CA LYS A 241 -2.40 -11.10 -9.00
C LYS A 241 -1.68 -9.75 -8.99
N ILE A 242 -0.35 -9.77 -8.82
CA ILE A 242 0.42 -8.52 -8.91
C ILE A 242 0.62 -8.12 -10.36
N VAL A 243 0.23 -6.90 -10.70
CA VAL A 243 0.56 -6.25 -11.97
C VAL A 243 1.74 -5.30 -11.75
N HIS A 244 2.79 -5.48 -12.54
CA HIS A 244 3.92 -4.56 -12.56
C HIS A 244 3.69 -3.49 -13.62
N VAL A 245 3.83 -2.21 -13.28
CA VAL A 245 3.54 -1.10 -14.21
C VAL A 245 4.81 -0.40 -14.62
N VAL A 246 4.99 -0.23 -15.93
CA VAL A 246 6.17 0.39 -16.53
C VAL A 246 5.74 1.39 -17.62
N PRO A 247 6.53 2.43 -17.91
CA PRO A 247 6.26 3.30 -19.04
C PRO A 247 6.55 2.61 -20.38
N THR A 248 5.91 3.12 -21.42
CA THR A 248 6.25 2.85 -22.83
C THR A 248 7.67 3.32 -23.13
N THR A 249 8.42 2.55 -23.91
CA THR A 249 9.73 2.95 -24.46
C THR A 249 9.79 2.56 -25.95
N PRO A 250 10.75 3.05 -26.75
CA PRO A 250 10.88 2.65 -28.15
C PRO A 250 10.98 1.12 -28.34
N ASP A 251 11.57 0.42 -27.38
CA ASP A 251 11.75 -1.05 -27.38
C ASP A 251 10.61 -1.80 -26.65
N ARG A 252 9.64 -1.08 -26.07
CA ARG A 252 8.54 -1.63 -25.27
C ARG A 252 7.23 -0.88 -25.58
N PRO A 253 6.44 -1.33 -26.58
CA PRO A 253 5.19 -0.69 -26.94
C PRO A 253 4.14 -0.80 -25.81
N LYS A 254 3.21 0.16 -25.77
CA LYS A 254 2.10 0.19 -24.83
C LYS A 254 1.28 -1.11 -24.86
N THR A 255 0.70 -1.49 -23.72
CA THR A 255 -0.26 -2.59 -23.67
C THR A 255 -1.55 -2.19 -24.39
N VAL A 256 -2.07 -3.05 -25.26
CA VAL A 256 -3.36 -2.81 -25.92
C VAL A 256 -4.48 -2.92 -24.89
N THR A 257 -5.29 -1.87 -24.78
CA THR A 257 -6.36 -1.73 -23.79
C THR A 257 -7.52 -0.95 -24.37
N GLU A 258 -8.76 -1.36 -24.08
CA GLU A 258 -9.95 -0.59 -24.43
C GLU A 258 -10.13 0.61 -23.46
N PRO A 259 -10.63 1.78 -23.94
CA PRO A 259 -10.84 2.96 -23.08
C PRO A 259 -11.74 2.68 -21.86
N GLU A 260 -12.73 1.82 -21.99
CA GLU A 260 -13.64 1.43 -20.90
C GLU A 260 -12.96 0.72 -19.71
N LEU A 261 -11.75 0.18 -19.91
CA LEU A 261 -10.98 -0.46 -18.85
C LEU A 261 -10.30 0.56 -17.93
N TRP A 262 -10.00 1.76 -18.43
CA TRP A 262 -9.38 2.85 -17.68
C TRP A 262 -10.38 3.59 -16.79
N ALA A 263 -11.68 3.59 -17.17
CA ALA A 263 -12.72 4.25 -16.41
C ALA A 263 -12.74 3.75 -14.95
N ALA A 264 -12.39 4.63 -14.02
CA ALA A 264 -12.48 4.38 -12.59
C ALA A 264 -13.95 4.33 -12.21
N ARG A 265 -14.56 3.14 -12.32
CA ARG A 265 -15.96 2.87 -11.93
C ARG A 265 -16.12 3.26 -10.47
N HIS A 266 -16.60 4.49 -10.25
CA HIS A 266 -17.10 4.91 -8.96
C HIS A 266 -18.17 3.89 -8.58
N ALA A 267 -18.18 3.43 -7.32
CA ALA A 267 -19.20 2.50 -6.83
C ALA A 267 -20.56 3.04 -7.29
N PRO A 268 -21.38 2.23 -7.98
CA PRO A 268 -22.42 2.75 -8.85
C PRO A 268 -23.30 3.69 -8.06
N GLU A 269 -23.40 4.95 -8.52
CA GLU A 269 -24.51 5.79 -8.07
C GLU A 269 -25.78 4.97 -8.30
N PRO A 270 -26.66 4.85 -7.28
CA PRO A 270 -27.78 3.93 -7.31
C PRO A 270 -28.58 4.22 -8.56
N LYS A 271 -28.63 3.24 -9.49
CA LYS A 271 -29.14 3.36 -10.85
C LYS A 271 -30.37 4.28 -10.87
N VAL A 272 -30.15 5.56 -11.19
CA VAL A 272 -31.24 6.50 -11.36
C VAL A 272 -31.91 6.05 -12.65
N TRP A 273 -33.00 5.31 -12.49
CA TRP A 273 -33.90 4.94 -13.58
C TRP A 273 -34.10 6.17 -14.45
N PRO A 274 -33.99 6.03 -15.80
CA PRO A 274 -33.96 7.18 -16.67
C PRO A 274 -35.15 8.07 -16.35
N ARG A 275 -34.87 9.31 -15.92
CA ARG A 275 -35.91 10.33 -15.73
C ARG A 275 -36.67 10.36 -17.05
N THR A 276 -37.93 9.94 -17.02
CA THR A 276 -38.82 10.09 -18.15
C THR A 276 -38.81 11.56 -18.51
N LEU A 277 -38.24 11.89 -19.67
CA LEU A 277 -38.47 13.18 -20.27
C LEU A 277 -39.98 13.28 -20.42
N ALA A 278 -40.59 14.20 -19.68
CA ALA A 278 -41.97 14.59 -19.88
C ALA A 278 -42.06 15.35 -21.21
N VAL A 279 -41.85 14.62 -22.30
CA VAL A 279 -42.23 15.04 -23.63
C VAL A 279 -43.74 15.19 -23.57
N GLY A 280 -44.22 16.42 -23.70
CA GLY A 280 -45.64 16.73 -23.76
C GLY A 280 -46.23 16.13 -25.03
N VAL A 281 -46.56 14.85 -24.98
CA VAL A 281 -47.42 14.19 -25.95
C VAL A 281 -48.84 14.43 -25.45
N GLU A 282 -49.53 15.38 -26.08
CA GLU A 282 -50.99 15.40 -26.04
C GLU A 282 -51.48 14.09 -26.67
N SER A 283 -51.83 13.12 -25.83
CA SER A 283 -52.53 11.92 -26.26
C SER A 283 -54.01 12.26 -26.48
N PRO A 284 -54.53 12.26 -27.72
CA PRO A 284 -55.97 12.25 -27.92
C PRO A 284 -56.48 10.84 -27.64
N GLU A 285 -57.37 10.69 -26.66
CA GLU A 285 -58.42 9.66 -26.48
C GLU A 285 -59.00 9.83 -25.04
N PRO A 286 -60.29 9.52 -24.80
CA PRO A 286 -60.99 10.01 -23.62
C PRO A 286 -60.63 9.24 -22.33
N VAL A 287 -60.21 9.97 -21.30
CA VAL A 287 -60.08 9.44 -19.93
C VAL A 287 -61.49 9.09 -19.42
N LEU A 288 -61.73 7.80 -19.17
CA LEU A 288 -62.90 7.35 -18.43
C LEU A 288 -62.90 8.01 -17.04
N ALA A 289 -63.96 8.75 -16.73
CA ALA A 289 -64.07 9.45 -15.46
C ALA A 289 -64.03 8.45 -14.30
N ALA A 290 -63.19 8.72 -13.29
CA ALA A 290 -63.17 7.92 -12.07
C ALA A 290 -64.55 7.96 -11.39
N PRO A 291 -65.08 6.81 -10.90
CA PRO A 291 -66.37 6.78 -10.23
C PRO A 291 -66.34 7.67 -8.97
N SER A 292 -67.41 8.45 -8.77
CA SER A 292 -67.51 9.32 -7.60
C SER A 292 -67.82 8.51 -6.34
N PRO A 293 -67.59 9.05 -5.12
CA PRO A 293 -67.96 8.38 -3.87
C PRO A 293 -69.46 8.02 -3.77
N ALA A 294 -70.33 8.72 -4.51
CA ALA A 294 -71.75 8.38 -4.61
C ALA A 294 -71.99 7.03 -5.33
N SER A 295 -71.09 6.60 -6.23
CA SER A 295 -71.12 5.26 -6.83
C SER A 295 -70.85 4.13 -5.82
N PHE A 296 -70.45 4.46 -4.59
CA PHE A 296 -70.26 3.53 -3.47
C PHE A 296 -71.25 3.74 -2.31
N GLY A 297 -72.29 4.57 -2.50
CA GLY A 297 -73.37 4.75 -1.51
C GLY A 297 -73.00 5.58 -0.28
N ILE A 298 -71.97 6.42 -0.35
CA ILE A 298 -71.54 7.29 0.76
C ILE A 298 -72.05 8.71 0.53
N GLU A 299 -73.12 9.11 1.24
CA GLU A 299 -73.81 10.38 0.98
C GLU A 299 -73.33 11.57 1.82
N THR A 300 -72.65 11.36 2.95
CA THR A 300 -72.02 12.45 3.73
C THR A 300 -70.72 12.02 4.42
N PHE A 301 -69.71 12.88 4.36
CA PHE A 301 -68.58 12.87 5.30
C PHE A 301 -68.83 13.92 6.38
N GLY A 302 -68.67 13.54 7.65
CA GLY A 302 -68.69 14.47 8.78
C GLY A 302 -67.56 15.51 8.70
N PRO A 303 -67.58 16.55 9.55
CA PRO A 303 -66.66 17.69 9.45
C PRO A 303 -65.19 17.24 9.54
N VAL A 304 -64.46 17.35 8.44
CA VAL A 304 -63.04 16.99 8.34
C VAL A 304 -62.21 18.10 8.99
N THR A 305 -61.60 17.80 10.13
CA THR A 305 -60.62 18.69 10.79
C THR A 305 -59.41 18.87 9.87
N LYS A 306 -59.21 20.09 9.36
CA LYS A 306 -58.05 20.43 8.53
C LYS A 306 -56.77 20.46 9.39
N VAL A 307 -56.01 19.37 9.37
CA VAL A 307 -54.63 19.37 9.85
C VAL A 307 -53.77 20.16 8.85
N ALA A 308 -53.26 21.32 9.26
CA ALA A 308 -52.36 22.10 8.42
C ALA A 308 -51.04 21.35 8.20
N MET A 309 -50.66 21.12 6.94
CA MET A 309 -49.35 20.57 6.62
C MET A 309 -48.24 21.59 6.90
N ALA A 310 -47.08 21.09 7.31
CA ALA A 310 -45.98 21.91 7.81
C ALA A 310 -45.54 22.99 6.82
N GLN A 311 -45.53 24.25 7.29
CA GLN A 311 -44.86 25.33 6.58
C GLN A 311 -43.34 25.25 6.81
N THR A 312 -42.59 25.49 5.74
CA THR A 312 -41.13 25.64 5.74
C THR A 312 -40.72 26.81 6.64
N PHE A 313 -39.97 26.52 7.70
CA PHE A 313 -39.33 27.56 8.51
C PHE A 313 -38.00 27.99 7.87
N GLU A 314 -37.96 29.22 7.35
CA GLU A 314 -36.71 29.92 7.12
C GLU A 314 -36.01 30.17 8.47
N ARG A 315 -34.72 29.84 8.54
CA ARG A 315 -33.94 29.91 9.79
C ARG A 315 -33.34 31.30 9.95
N GLN A 316 -34.13 32.26 10.41
CA GLN A 316 -33.61 33.56 10.84
C GLN A 316 -32.80 33.41 12.13
N SER A 317 -31.58 33.94 12.15
CA SER A 317 -30.58 33.66 13.19
C SER A 317 -30.50 34.77 14.24
N ASP A 318 -31.37 34.72 15.24
CA ASP A 318 -31.25 35.52 16.47
C ASP A 318 -31.14 34.58 17.68
N ALA A 319 -29.92 34.39 18.19
CA ALA A 319 -29.62 33.49 19.29
C ALA A 319 -29.02 34.25 20.49
N PRO A 320 -29.73 34.32 21.63
CA PRO A 320 -29.14 34.60 22.94
C PRO A 320 -28.33 33.40 23.45
N PRO A 321 -27.44 33.58 24.45
CA PRO A 321 -26.30 32.69 24.68
C PRO A 321 -26.58 31.41 25.50
N MET A 322 -25.54 30.57 25.56
CA MET A 322 -25.52 29.17 25.97
C MET A 322 -25.91 28.88 27.44
N TRP A 323 -26.61 27.76 27.62
CA TRP A 323 -26.79 26.97 28.85
C TRP A 323 -25.66 25.91 28.94
N PRO A 324 -25.23 25.38 30.13
CA PRO A 324 -25.85 25.46 31.45
C PRO A 324 -25.53 26.66 32.34
N THR A 325 -26.57 27.23 32.92
CA THR A 325 -26.51 28.04 34.14
C THR A 325 -26.67 27.10 35.37
N PRO A 326 -25.97 27.33 36.49
CA PRO A 326 -26.07 26.47 37.66
C PRO A 326 -27.38 26.73 38.43
N VAL A 327 -28.24 25.71 38.51
CA VAL A 327 -29.41 25.72 39.40
C VAL A 327 -28.97 25.35 40.81
N ALA A 328 -29.18 26.25 41.77
CA ALA A 328 -28.95 25.96 43.18
C ALA A 328 -30.05 25.04 43.73
N TYR A 329 -29.73 23.76 43.92
CA TYR A 329 -30.59 22.83 44.65
C TYR A 329 -30.48 23.08 46.15
N ALA A 330 -31.59 23.46 46.78
CA ALA A 330 -31.74 23.34 48.23
C ALA A 330 -32.08 21.88 48.57
N ALA A 331 -31.16 21.18 49.23
CA ALA A 331 -31.42 19.84 49.76
C ALA A 331 -32.28 19.93 51.04
N PRO A 332 -33.32 19.08 51.22
CA PRO A 332 -34.02 18.97 52.49
C PRO A 332 -33.08 18.43 53.58
N ALA A 333 -33.26 18.88 54.81
CA ALA A 333 -32.36 18.59 55.94
C ALA A 333 -32.32 17.12 56.38
N ASP A 334 -33.23 16.30 55.84
CA ASP A 334 -33.52 14.94 56.29
C ASP A 334 -33.09 13.88 55.25
N ALA A 335 -32.40 14.28 54.18
CA ALA A 335 -31.94 13.36 53.13
C ALA A 335 -30.76 12.50 53.61
N GLU A 336 -30.96 11.18 53.64
CA GLU A 336 -29.94 10.20 54.02
C GLU A 336 -28.88 10.05 52.91
N VAL A 337 -27.73 10.72 53.09
CA VAL A 337 -26.66 10.78 52.08
C VAL A 337 -25.76 9.54 52.14
N LEU A 338 -25.75 8.75 51.06
CA LEU A 338 -24.77 7.68 50.86
C LEU A 338 -23.34 8.26 50.76
N PRO A 339 -22.34 7.68 51.45
CA PRO A 339 -21.00 8.26 51.55
C PRO A 339 -20.26 8.25 50.20
N ILE A 340 -19.91 9.44 49.71
CA ILE A 340 -19.08 9.62 48.51
C ILE A 340 -17.63 9.21 48.84
N PRO A 341 -16.95 8.38 48.02
CA PRO A 341 -15.56 8.00 48.27
C PRO A 341 -14.62 9.21 48.23
N ALA A 342 -13.92 9.48 49.34
CA ALA A 342 -12.90 10.52 49.40
C ALA A 342 -11.55 10.05 48.83
N ALA A 343 -10.71 11.00 48.43
CA ALA A 343 -9.47 10.77 47.68
C ALA A 343 -8.42 9.88 48.38
N HIS A 344 -8.57 9.57 49.67
CA HIS A 344 -7.71 8.64 50.41
C HIS A 344 -7.93 7.16 50.05
N ASN A 345 -9.00 6.83 49.31
CA ASN A 345 -9.30 5.46 48.87
C ASN A 345 -8.45 4.98 47.68
N PHE A 346 -7.74 5.88 46.98
CA PHE A 346 -6.82 5.54 45.90
C PHE A 346 -5.36 5.55 46.37
N ARG A 347 -4.92 4.46 47.01
CA ARG A 347 -3.49 4.27 47.35
C ARG A 347 -2.70 3.74 46.16
N TYR A 348 -2.04 4.64 45.42
CA TYR A 348 -0.94 4.26 44.53
C TYR A 348 0.33 3.96 45.33
N SER A 349 0.85 2.74 45.19
CA SER A 349 2.14 2.34 45.78
C SER A 349 3.31 2.71 44.86
N ARG A 350 3.91 3.88 45.10
CA ARG A 350 5.32 4.14 44.71
C ARG A 350 6.08 4.78 45.86
N VAL A 351 6.95 3.98 46.47
CA VAL A 351 7.99 4.46 47.38
C VAL A 351 9.23 4.76 46.53
N PHE A 352 9.58 6.03 46.38
CA PHE A 352 10.99 6.43 46.31
C PHE A 352 11.16 7.75 47.08
N ARG A 353 12.05 7.70 48.08
CA ARG A 353 12.20 8.71 49.12
C ARG A 353 13.37 9.62 48.75
N MET A 354 13.10 10.93 48.66
CA MET A 354 14.13 11.94 48.49
C MET A 354 14.59 12.43 49.86
N GLY A 355 15.91 12.48 50.09
CA GLY A 355 16.53 13.02 51.30
C GLY A 355 17.59 14.04 50.92
N SER A 356 17.51 15.24 51.47
CA SER A 356 18.45 16.35 51.20
C SER A 356 19.53 16.44 52.29
N ALA A 357 20.71 16.91 51.91
CA ALA A 357 21.53 17.89 52.64
C ALA A 357 22.91 18.07 51.97
N GLY A 358 23.49 19.27 52.08
CA GLY A 358 24.95 19.44 52.12
C GLY A 358 25.65 19.89 50.84
N GLU A 359 25.77 21.21 50.67
CA GLU A 359 26.69 21.87 49.73
C GLU A 359 28.11 21.93 50.33
N LYS A 360 29.15 21.58 49.55
CA LYS A 360 30.55 22.11 49.64
C LYS A 360 31.46 21.62 48.49
N ALA A 361 32.63 22.25 48.34
CA ALA A 361 33.35 22.39 47.07
C ALA A 361 34.49 21.38 46.74
N LYS A 362 34.89 21.42 45.45
CA LYS A 362 36.06 20.87 44.68
C LYS A 362 37.46 20.90 45.37
N PRO A 363 38.55 20.32 44.78
CA PRO A 363 38.72 19.21 43.80
C PRO A 363 39.95 18.25 44.08
N LYS A 364 40.37 17.45 43.07
CA LYS A 364 41.56 16.53 42.95
C LYS A 364 41.36 15.07 43.45
N ALA A 365 42.04 14.03 42.94
CA ALA A 365 42.74 13.74 41.66
C ALA A 365 43.11 12.23 41.60
N GLU A 366 43.31 11.66 40.40
CA GLU A 366 44.03 10.37 40.13
C GLU A 366 43.47 9.06 40.76
N ALA A 367 43.77 7.82 40.31
CA ALA A 367 44.16 7.25 39.01
C ALA A 367 44.08 5.69 39.06
N LYS A 368 44.34 5.02 37.92
CA LYS A 368 44.69 3.59 37.71
C LYS A 368 43.56 2.58 37.41
N LYS A 369 44.01 1.40 36.95
CA LYS A 369 43.47 0.57 35.84
C LYS A 369 43.04 -0.85 36.30
N PRO A 370 42.36 -1.64 35.44
CA PRO A 370 41.71 -2.90 35.83
C PRO A 370 42.65 -4.13 35.78
N VAL A 371 42.18 -5.25 36.36
CA VAL A 371 42.85 -6.56 36.31
C VAL A 371 41.97 -7.60 35.61
N ARG A 372 42.57 -8.34 34.67
CA ARG A 372 42.05 -9.57 34.06
C ARG A 372 42.71 -10.78 34.73
N THR A 373 41.95 -11.84 34.94
CA THR A 373 42.40 -13.24 34.91
C THR A 373 41.19 -14.12 34.57
N ALA A 374 41.29 -15.32 34.03
CA ALA A 374 42.17 -15.98 33.04
C ALA A 374 41.66 -17.44 32.98
N ARG A 375 41.77 -18.11 31.82
CA ARG A 375 41.39 -19.54 31.67
C ARG A 375 42.42 -20.47 32.32
N THR A 376 41.97 -21.68 32.68
CA THR A 376 42.74 -22.92 32.48
C THR A 376 41.88 -24.00 31.82
N ARG A 377 42.54 -24.98 31.20
CA ARG A 377 41.98 -26.16 30.51
C ARG A 377 42.47 -27.43 31.23
N ASP A 378 42.08 -28.58 30.67
CA ASP A 378 42.64 -29.95 30.84
C ASP A 378 41.81 -30.87 31.77
N SER A 379 41.70 -32.20 31.57
CA SER A 379 41.79 -33.04 30.35
C SER A 379 41.37 -34.50 30.66
N ALA A 380 40.75 -35.19 29.69
CA ALA A 380 40.82 -36.65 29.42
C ALA A 380 40.25 -37.75 30.40
N ALA A 381 39.24 -38.47 29.88
CA ALA A 381 39.19 -39.94 29.63
C ALA A 381 38.72 -41.00 30.67
N ALA A 382 38.11 -42.08 30.10
CA ALA A 382 37.72 -43.40 30.67
C ALA A 382 36.55 -43.45 31.69
N SER A 383 35.67 -44.48 31.78
CA SER A 383 35.45 -45.76 31.03
C SER A 383 34.12 -46.46 31.41
N GLY A 384 33.62 -47.42 30.58
CA GLY A 384 32.47 -48.33 30.85
C GLY A 384 31.15 -47.86 30.20
N GLY A 385 30.36 -48.64 29.43
CA GLY A 385 29.89 -50.05 29.56
C GLY A 385 28.41 -50.00 30.01
N TRP A 386 27.38 -50.63 29.41
CA TRP A 386 27.27 -51.86 28.61
C TRP A 386 25.93 -51.88 27.79
N PHE A 387 25.89 -52.68 26.70
CA PHE A 387 24.76 -53.31 25.96
C PHE A 387 23.35 -52.70 25.80
N GLY A 388 22.88 -52.68 24.54
CA GLY A 388 21.47 -52.64 24.12
C GLY A 388 21.36 -52.73 22.58
N ALA A 389 20.69 -53.76 22.03
CA ALA A 389 20.84 -54.16 20.63
C ALA A 389 19.82 -53.57 19.62
N TRP A 390 20.25 -53.54 18.36
CA TRP A 390 19.49 -53.32 17.10
C TRP A 390 18.44 -54.44 16.84
N PRO A 391 17.42 -54.30 15.94
CA PRO A 391 17.62 -53.83 14.55
C PRO A 391 16.49 -53.06 13.82
N ALA A 392 16.85 -52.54 12.64
CA ALA A 392 15.98 -52.22 11.50
C ALA A 392 16.33 -53.18 10.32
N PRO A 393 15.71 -53.13 9.12
CA PRO A 393 14.51 -52.42 8.66
C PRO A 393 13.46 -53.34 7.97
N ALA A 394 12.33 -52.82 7.46
CA ALA A 394 11.44 -53.57 6.57
C ALA A 394 10.69 -52.73 5.50
N ARG A 395 10.87 -53.13 4.23
CA ARG A 395 9.97 -53.03 3.05
C ARG A 395 9.83 -54.48 2.54
N PRO A 396 8.75 -54.92 1.84
CA PRO A 396 8.13 -54.31 0.64
C PRO A 396 6.58 -54.21 0.77
N SER A 397 5.67 -54.30 -0.22
CA SER A 397 5.71 -54.61 -1.67
C SER A 397 4.53 -54.05 -2.49
N ARG A 398 4.82 -53.84 -3.78
CA ARG A 398 3.94 -53.83 -4.99
C ARG A 398 2.52 -54.42 -4.87
N ALA A 399 1.55 -53.75 -5.51
CA ALA A 399 0.64 -54.35 -6.50
C ALA A 399 0.10 -53.31 -7.52
N THR A 400 -0.22 -53.80 -8.72
CA THR A 400 -1.04 -53.26 -9.84
C THR A 400 -2.11 -52.20 -9.50
N GLY A 401 -2.48 -51.23 -10.34
CA GLY A 401 -2.15 -50.94 -11.75
C GLY A 401 -3.42 -50.69 -12.60
N HIS A 402 -3.47 -49.61 -13.38
CA HIS A 402 -4.34 -49.47 -14.57
C HIS A 402 -3.91 -48.26 -15.42
N GLN A 403 -3.69 -48.48 -16.72
CA GLN A 403 -3.47 -47.43 -17.72
C GLN A 403 -4.81 -46.90 -18.24
N LEU A 404 -4.90 -45.60 -18.46
CA LEU A 404 -5.79 -45.01 -19.48
C LEU A 404 -5.01 -43.98 -20.29
N SER A 405 -4.39 -44.47 -21.35
CA SER A 405 -3.87 -43.64 -22.44
C SER A 405 -5.03 -43.21 -23.33
N VAL A 406 -5.32 -41.91 -23.40
CA VAL A 406 -6.23 -41.35 -24.41
C VAL A 406 -5.39 -40.75 -25.55
N THR A 407 -5.43 -41.42 -26.70
CA THR A 407 -4.80 -40.98 -27.95
C THR A 407 -5.60 -39.86 -28.61
N ARG A 408 -4.90 -38.88 -29.17
CA ARG A 408 -5.50 -37.86 -30.06
C ARG A 408 -5.85 -38.46 -31.43
N PRO A 409 -7.02 -38.17 -32.01
CA PRO A 409 -7.22 -38.21 -33.46
C PRO A 409 -6.69 -36.91 -34.12
N PRO A 410 -6.38 -36.91 -35.43
CA PRO A 410 -5.84 -35.75 -36.14
C PRO A 410 -6.93 -34.77 -36.58
N ILE A 411 -6.60 -33.48 -36.68
CA ILE A 411 -7.40 -32.48 -37.40
C ILE A 411 -6.58 -31.97 -38.59
N ASN A 412 -7.22 -31.94 -39.76
CA ASN A 412 -6.59 -31.63 -41.04
C ASN A 412 -6.19 -30.16 -41.19
N LEU A 413 -5.17 -29.96 -42.03
CA LEU A 413 -4.83 -28.68 -42.65
C LEU A 413 -6.01 -28.13 -43.46
N ALA A 414 -6.31 -26.84 -43.28
CA ALA A 414 -7.00 -26.01 -44.26
C ALA A 414 -6.56 -24.55 -44.11
N ALA A 415 -5.71 -24.09 -45.03
CA ALA A 415 -5.53 -22.66 -45.26
C ALA A 415 -6.61 -22.16 -46.24
N PRO A 416 -6.97 -20.87 -46.16
CA PRO A 416 -7.31 -20.13 -47.36
C PRO A 416 -6.28 -19.02 -47.64
N GLN A 417 -6.15 -18.70 -48.92
CA GLN A 417 -5.23 -17.72 -49.46
C GLN A 417 -5.75 -16.29 -49.29
N ALA A 418 -4.85 -15.35 -49.55
CA ALA A 418 -5.11 -13.92 -49.67
C ALA A 418 -6.35 -13.55 -50.49
N ARG A 419 -7.05 -12.50 -50.03
CA ARG A 419 -7.33 -11.30 -50.82
C ARG A 419 -7.44 -10.09 -49.90
#